data_AF-A0A2N7QP82-F1
#
_entry.id   AF-A0A2N7QP82-F1
#
_cell.length_a   1.000
_cell.length_b   1.000
_cell.length_c   1.000
_cell.angle_alpha   90.00
_cell.angle_beta   90.00
_cell.angle_gamma   90.00
#
_symmetry.space_group_name_H-M   'P 1'
#
loop_
_entity.id
_entity.type
_entity.pdbx_description
1 polymer ?
#
loop_
_entity_poly.entity_id
_entity_poly.type
_entity_poly.pdbx_seq_one_letter_code
_entity_poly.pdbx_strand_id
1 'polypeptide(L)'
;MRHWATVVMAAMSLTGCQIEKTSAWKIRPGVYEISHLACGFRAEANDASPNPLVDSMRSAIEARAARYCSAGHTLSDVQLSNSGMRGSAVTGECPTVTLSATVRCETAPAHD
;
A
#
# COMPACT_ATOMS: atom_id res chain seq x y z
N MET A 1 36.54 36.05 -3.41
CA MET A 1 37.10 34.71 -3.15
C MET A 1 36.53 34.16 -1.85
N ARG A 2 35.61 33.17 -1.92
CA ARG A 2 35.16 32.28 -0.82
C ARG A 2 34.18 31.27 -1.44
N HIS A 3 34.73 30.20 -2.00
CA HIS A 3 34.72 28.85 -1.42
C HIS A 3 33.33 28.21 -1.48
N TRP A 4 33.06 27.60 -2.64
CA TRP A 4 32.41 26.31 -2.84
C TRP A 4 31.88 25.63 -1.58
N ALA A 5 30.55 25.64 -1.42
CA ALA A 5 29.84 24.68 -0.59
C ALA A 5 29.11 23.70 -1.52
N THR A 6 29.84 22.66 -1.87
CA THR A 6 29.34 21.42 -2.44
C THR A 6 28.35 20.80 -1.45
N VAL A 7 27.06 20.79 -1.77
CA VAL A 7 26.14 19.79 -1.21
C VAL A 7 25.51 19.08 -2.39
N VAL A 8 26.15 17.97 -2.74
CA VAL A 8 25.59 16.88 -3.54
C VAL A 8 24.33 16.40 -2.82
N MET A 9 23.17 16.86 -3.26
CA MET A 9 21.88 16.35 -2.78
C MET A 9 20.93 16.16 -3.97
N ALA A 10 21.40 15.37 -4.93
CA ALA A 10 20.54 14.80 -5.95
C ALA A 10 21.06 13.41 -6.29
N ALA A 11 21.06 12.51 -5.30
CA ALA A 11 20.83 11.10 -5.56
C ALA A 11 19.37 10.95 -6.03
N MET A 12 19.07 11.50 -7.21
CA MET A 12 17.82 11.26 -7.92
C MET A 12 17.91 9.83 -8.47
N SER A 13 17.59 8.88 -7.60
CA SER A 13 16.69 7.75 -7.88
C SER A 13 16.78 7.13 -9.28
N LEU A 14 17.99 6.83 -9.76
CA LEU A 14 18.21 5.95 -10.90
C LEU A 14 18.20 4.50 -10.42
N THR A 15 17.05 3.98 -9.99
CA THR A 15 16.80 2.53 -9.84
C THR A 15 15.30 2.25 -9.91
N GLY A 16 14.91 1.24 -10.68
CA GLY A 16 13.57 1.07 -11.24
C GLY A 16 12.41 0.89 -10.25
N CYS A 17 11.25 1.42 -10.65
CA CYS A 17 9.90 1.06 -10.20
C CYS A 17 9.61 1.08 -8.69
N GLN A 18 9.66 2.25 -8.06
CA GLN A 18 9.05 2.48 -6.75
C GLN A 18 7.63 3.05 -6.92
N ILE A 19 6.72 2.22 -7.45
CA ILE A 19 5.30 2.59 -7.52
C ILE A 19 4.63 2.06 -6.25
N GLU A 20 4.39 2.97 -5.29
CA GLU A 20 3.55 2.72 -4.13
C GLU A 20 2.42 3.74 -4.09
N LYS A 21 1.17 3.28 -3.96
CA LYS A 21 0.01 4.17 -3.92
C LYS A 21 -1.11 3.59 -3.06
N THR A 22 -1.50 4.32 -2.03
CA THR A 22 -2.72 4.04 -1.26
C THR A 22 -3.85 4.94 -1.72
N SER A 23 -4.99 4.36 -2.09
CA SER A 23 -6.25 5.06 -2.37
C SER A 23 -7.31 4.66 -1.36
N ALA A 24 -8.25 5.57 -1.09
CA ALA A 24 -9.41 5.31 -0.28
C ALA A 24 -10.64 5.89 -0.97
N TRP A 25 -11.68 5.07 -1.12
CA TRP A 25 -12.94 5.44 -1.72
C TRP A 25 -14.07 5.23 -0.71
N LYS A 26 -14.83 6.29 -0.43
CA LYS A 26 -16.02 6.20 0.40
C LYS A 26 -17.14 5.50 -0.35
N ILE A 27 -17.58 4.34 0.14
CA ILE A 27 -18.74 3.61 -0.39
C ILE A 27 -20.02 4.23 0.18
N ARG A 28 -20.08 4.35 1.50
CA ARG A 28 -21.22 4.90 2.27
C ARG A 28 -20.71 5.54 3.57
N PRO A 29 -21.52 6.31 4.34
CA PRO A 29 -21.09 6.82 5.64
C PRO A 29 -20.55 5.69 6.54
N GLY A 30 -19.33 5.89 7.08
CA GLY A 30 -18.65 4.89 7.91
C GLY A 30 -18.10 3.67 7.17
N VAL A 31 -18.17 3.61 5.84
CA VAL A 31 -17.68 2.46 5.05
C VAL A 31 -16.82 2.93 3.87
N TYR A 32 -15.58 2.45 3.82
CA TYR A 32 -14.58 2.83 2.84
C TYR A 32 -13.96 1.60 2.18
N GLU A 33 -13.71 1.64 0.89
CA GLU A 33 -12.77 0.73 0.24
C GLU A 33 -11.39 1.37 0.27
N ILE A 34 -10.39 0.68 0.80
CA ILE A 34 -9.00 1.13 0.76
C ILE A 34 -8.22 0.14 -0.07
N SER A 35 -7.48 0.66 -1.05
CA SER A 35 -6.60 -0.11 -1.91
C SER A 35 -5.17 0.40 -1.82
N HIS A 36 -4.22 -0.52 -1.83
CA HIS A 36 -2.79 -0.23 -1.88
C HIS A 36 -2.20 -0.95 -3.08
N LEU A 37 -1.49 -0.21 -3.93
CA LEU A 37 -0.75 -0.74 -5.06
C LEU A 37 0.73 -0.66 -4.73
N ALA A 38 1.43 -1.77 -4.91
CA ALA A 38 2.87 -1.84 -4.70
C ALA A 38 3.56 -2.60 -5.83
N CYS A 39 4.83 -2.26 -6.04
CA CYS A 39 5.71 -2.79 -7.05
C CYS A 39 6.69 -3.80 -6.43
N GLY A 40 7.11 -4.82 -7.18
CA GLY A 40 8.09 -5.80 -6.71
C GLY A 40 7.47 -7.06 -6.09
N PHE A 41 6.23 -7.39 -6.46
CA PHE A 41 5.60 -8.63 -6.04
C PHE A 41 6.35 -9.84 -6.61
N ARG A 42 6.88 -10.67 -5.72
CA ARG A 42 7.49 -11.97 -6.07
C ARG A 42 6.52 -13.07 -5.67
N ALA A 43 6.05 -13.82 -6.67
CA ALA A 43 5.13 -14.94 -6.46
C ALA A 43 5.78 -16.16 -5.76
N GLU A 44 7.10 -16.14 -5.56
CA GLU A 44 7.89 -17.22 -4.93
C GLU A 44 7.71 -17.32 -3.41
N ALA A 45 6.59 -16.84 -2.87
CA ALA A 45 6.17 -17.22 -1.53
C ALA A 45 5.65 -18.66 -1.61
N ASN A 46 6.54 -19.63 -1.39
CA ASN A 46 6.15 -21.02 -1.13
C ASN A 46 5.02 -21.02 -0.09
N ASP A 47 3.99 -21.84 -0.29
CA ASP A 47 2.66 -21.88 0.37
C ASP A 47 2.61 -21.85 1.91
N ALA A 48 3.74 -21.75 2.61
CA ALA A 48 3.84 -21.70 4.07
C ALA A 48 4.49 -20.43 4.63
N SER A 49 4.99 -19.50 3.80
CA SER A 49 5.70 -18.30 4.29
C SER A 49 4.90 -17.02 3.99
N PRO A 50 4.64 -16.14 4.99
CA PRO A 50 3.97 -14.87 4.75
C PRO A 50 4.76 -14.04 3.73
N ASN A 51 4.06 -13.46 2.75
CA ASN A 51 4.68 -12.59 1.76
C ASN A 51 4.89 -11.22 2.42
N PRO A 52 6.13 -10.79 2.69
CA PRO A 52 6.41 -9.55 3.43
C PRO A 52 5.86 -8.31 2.74
N LEU A 53 5.68 -8.36 1.40
CA LEU A 53 5.03 -7.29 0.67
C LEU A 53 3.55 -7.18 1.04
N VAL A 54 2.83 -8.30 1.09
CA VAL A 54 1.40 -8.33 1.43
C VAL A 54 1.17 -7.83 2.86
N ASP A 55 2.06 -8.17 3.80
CA ASP A 55 1.97 -7.68 5.17
C ASP A 55 2.23 -6.17 5.25
N SER A 56 3.24 -5.66 4.54
CA SER A 56 3.48 -4.21 4.44
C SER A 56 2.27 -3.47 3.87
N MET A 57 1.69 -4.00 2.79
CA MET A 57 0.48 -3.44 2.17
C MET A 57 -0.72 -3.46 3.13
N ARG A 58 -0.89 -4.54 3.92
CA ARG A 58 -1.95 -4.61 4.94
C ARG A 58 -1.75 -3.55 6.01
N SER A 59 -0.53 -3.39 6.53
CA SER A 59 -0.22 -2.33 7.50
C SER A 59 -0.47 -0.92 6.93
N ALA A 60 -0.21 -0.70 5.63
CA ALA A 60 -0.52 0.57 4.98
C ALA A 60 -2.03 0.83 4.88
N ILE A 61 -2.84 -0.20 4.61
CA ILE A 61 -4.30 -0.13 4.62
C ILE A 61 -4.82 0.18 6.03
N GLU A 62 -4.34 -0.52 7.06
CA GLU A 62 -4.71 -0.31 8.46
C GLU A 62 -4.35 1.10 8.94
N ALA A 63 -3.14 1.56 8.65
CA ALA A 63 -2.71 2.93 8.97
C ALA A 63 -3.58 3.98 8.28
N ARG A 64 -4.07 3.70 7.07
CA ARG A 64 -5.02 4.58 6.38
C ARG A 64 -6.42 4.51 6.99
N ALA A 65 -6.88 3.32 7.37
CA ALA A 65 -8.17 3.09 8.03
C ALA A 65 -8.26 3.84 9.37
N ALA A 66 -7.23 3.76 10.20
CA ALA A 66 -7.15 4.46 11.48
C ALA A 66 -7.25 6.00 11.34
N ARG A 67 -6.82 6.57 10.21
CA ARG A 67 -6.99 8.01 9.93
C ARG A 67 -8.44 8.39 9.60
N TYR A 68 -9.24 7.47 9.06
CA TYR A 68 -10.65 7.71 8.74
C TYR A 68 -11.58 7.36 9.90
N CYS A 69 -11.23 6.38 10.72
CA CYS A 69 -12.06 5.85 11.77
C CYS A 69 -11.43 6.10 13.15
N SER A 70 -11.76 7.23 13.77
CA SER A 70 -11.17 7.65 15.07
C SER A 70 -11.62 6.79 16.25
N ALA A 71 -12.80 6.16 16.17
CA ALA A 71 -13.40 5.39 17.27
C ALA A 71 -13.12 3.89 17.21
N GLY A 72 -12.39 3.40 16.19
CA GLY A 72 -12.20 1.98 15.91
C GLY A 72 -12.63 1.60 14.50
N HIS A 73 -12.13 0.47 14.00
CA HIS A 73 -12.47 -0.03 12.66
C HIS A 73 -12.32 -1.55 12.55
N THR A 74 -13.09 -2.12 11.64
CA THR A 74 -12.96 -3.51 11.21
C THR A 74 -12.59 -3.57 9.73
N LEU A 75 -11.67 -4.47 9.37
CA LEU A 75 -11.32 -4.76 7.98
C LEU A 75 -12.02 -6.04 7.54
N SER A 76 -12.56 -6.04 6.32
CA SER A 76 -12.96 -7.27 5.64
C SER A 76 -11.74 -8.12 5.29
N ASP A 77 -11.99 -9.37 4.87
CA ASP A 77 -10.97 -10.16 4.19
C ASP A 77 -10.35 -9.36 3.04
N VAL A 78 -9.04 -9.48 2.95
CA VAL A 78 -8.24 -8.67 2.05
C VAL A 78 -8.19 -9.35 0.69
N GLN A 79 -8.54 -8.62 -0.35
CA GLN A 79 -8.53 -9.13 -1.72
C GLN A 79 -7.19 -8.77 -2.37
N LEU A 80 -6.45 -9.79 -2.78
CA LEU A 80 -5.23 -9.64 -3.57
C LEU A 80 -5.60 -9.72 -5.06
N SER A 81 -5.29 -8.68 -5.81
CA SER A 81 -5.46 -8.64 -7.26
C SER A 81 -4.12 -8.39 -7.93
N ASN A 82 -3.68 -9.34 -8.75
CA ASN A 82 -2.48 -9.19 -9.56
C ASN A 82 -2.78 -8.29 -10.76
N SER A 83 -2.54 -6.99 -10.58
CA SER A 83 -2.64 -6.00 -11.64
C SER A 83 -1.31 -5.95 -12.40
N GLY A 84 -1.00 -6.96 -13.22
CA GLY A 84 0.20 -6.95 -14.07
C GLY A 84 1.03 -8.23 -14.05
N MET A 85 0.51 -9.33 -14.60
CA MET A 85 1.28 -10.55 -14.88
C MET A 85 1.66 -10.66 -16.36
N ARG A 86 2.43 -9.71 -16.89
CA ARG A 86 3.30 -9.93 -18.07
C ARG A 86 4.40 -8.89 -18.01
N GLY A 87 5.49 -9.22 -17.33
CA GLY A 87 6.67 -8.35 -17.29
C GLY A 87 7.88 -9.19 -16.92
N SER A 88 8.74 -9.42 -17.89
CA SER A 88 10.00 -10.13 -17.66
C SER A 88 10.94 -9.21 -16.90
N ALA A 89 11.69 -9.72 -15.92
CA ALA A 89 12.79 -8.96 -15.30
C ALA A 89 13.84 -8.49 -16.35
N VAL A 90 13.81 -9.08 -17.55
CA VAL A 90 14.64 -8.74 -18.72
C VAL A 90 14.18 -7.47 -19.44
N THR A 91 12.91 -7.04 -19.33
CA THR A 91 12.33 -5.91 -20.06
C THR A 91 12.14 -4.63 -19.23
N GLY A 92 12.46 -4.64 -17.94
CA GLY A 92 12.30 -3.47 -17.06
C GLY A 92 10.87 -3.22 -16.56
N GLU A 93 9.98 -4.21 -16.73
CA GLU A 93 8.59 -4.15 -16.26
C GLU A 93 8.49 -4.64 -14.81
N CYS A 94 7.85 -3.85 -13.96
CA CYS A 94 7.69 -4.17 -12.55
C CYS A 94 6.38 -4.91 -12.29
N PRO A 95 6.40 -6.12 -11.69
CA PRO A 95 5.18 -6.78 -11.29
C PRO A 95 4.50 -5.97 -10.18
N THR A 96 3.34 -5.42 -10.51
CA THR A 96 2.50 -4.68 -9.58
C THR A 96 1.40 -5.58 -9.02
N VAL A 97 1.14 -5.41 -7.73
CA VAL A 97 0.05 -6.06 -7.02
C VAL A 97 -0.80 -4.99 -6.35
N THR A 98 -2.11 -5.22 -6.36
CA THR A 98 -3.06 -4.37 -5.65
C THR A 98 -3.68 -5.20 -4.54
N LEU A 99 -3.67 -4.66 -3.33
CA LEU A 99 -4.34 -5.21 -2.16
C LEU A 99 -5.51 -4.28 -1.84
N SER A 100 -6.72 -4.80 -1.72
CA SER A 100 -7.89 -4.01 -1.33
C SER A 100 -8.62 -4.62 -0.14
N ALA A 101 -9.17 -3.76 0.71
CA ALA A 101 -10.03 -4.16 1.82
C ALA A 101 -11.16 -3.14 2.02
N THR A 102 -12.32 -3.63 2.43
CA THR A 102 -13.40 -2.77 2.92
C THR A 102 -13.19 -2.52 4.41
N VAL A 103 -13.17 -1.25 4.78
CA VAL A 103 -13.08 -0.77 6.16
C VAL A 103 -14.46 -0.32 6.62
N ARG A 104 -14.91 -0.81 7.76
CA ARG A 104 -16.08 -0.27 8.47
C ARG A 104 -15.61 0.42 9.73
N CYS A 105 -15.89 1.72 9.83
CA CYS A 105 -15.64 2.48 11.05
C CYS A 105 -16.67 2.09 12.11
N GLU A 106 -16.19 1.91 13.33
CA GLU A 106 -17.06 1.78 14.49
C GLU A 106 -17.63 3.17 14.82
N THR A 107 -18.91 3.20 15.18
CA THR A 107 -19.49 4.38 15.80
C THR A 107 -19.07 4.38 17.26
N ALA A 108 -18.49 5.49 17.74
CA ALA A 108 -18.24 5.66 19.17
C ALA A 108 -19.54 5.34 19.94
N PRO A 109 -19.48 4.61 21.05
CA PRO A 109 -20.66 4.38 21.86
C PRO A 109 -21.26 5.73 22.22
N ALA A 110 -22.55 5.91 21.92
CA ALA A 110 -23.29 7.06 22.40
C ALA A 110 -23.32 6.96 23.93
N HIS A 111 -22.47 7.76 24.58
CA HIS A 111 -22.62 8.01 26.01
C HIS A 111 -23.85 8.92 26.16
N ASP A 112 -24.96 8.31 26.60
CA ASP A 112 -26.13 9.00 27.18
C ASP A 112 -25.81 9.43 28.62
#